data_AF-A0A3N1QLL1-F1
#
_entry.id   AF-A0A3N1QLL1-F1
#
_cell.length_a   1.000
_cell.length_b   1.000
_cell.length_c   1.000
_cell.angle_alpha   90.00
_cell.angle_beta   90.00
_cell.angle_gamma   90.00
#
_symmetry.space_group_name_H-M   'P 1'
#
loop_
_entity.id
_entity.type
_entity.pdbx_description
1 polymer ?
#
loop_
_entity_poly.entity_id
_entity_poly.type
_entity_poly.pdbx_seq_one_letter_code
_entity_poly.pdbx_strand_id
1 'polypeptide(L)'
;MTPPNAALLIRRAREDIGQSQSELAASAGIQQPTISAYESGSKRPRPETLAKILRAARLRPSVALHVLADDVRSAAAAHGLADVRVFGSVLDGTDTEDSDIDLLVRTTAATTLFDLGAFGAAVESLTGFHADVLTDSQAEATFLRHVRERAERL
;
A
#
# COMPACT_ATOMS: atom_id res chain seq x y z
N MET A 1 -10.27 1.66 15.92
CA MET A 1 -10.89 2.36 14.77
C MET A 1 -10.22 1.81 13.53
N THR A 2 -10.97 1.14 12.65
CA THR A 2 -10.47 0.41 11.47
C THR A 2 -10.62 1.31 10.23
N PRO A 3 -9.62 1.45 9.34
CA PRO A 3 -9.47 2.70 8.59
C PRO A 3 -10.53 2.91 7.50
N PRO A 4 -10.95 4.17 7.26
CA PRO A 4 -11.93 4.56 6.23
C PRO A 4 -11.32 4.76 4.84
N ASN A 5 -10.19 4.11 4.52
CA ASN A 5 -9.32 4.61 3.45
C ASN A 5 -9.58 4.10 2.04
N ALA A 6 -10.19 2.92 1.84
CA ALA A 6 -10.43 2.41 0.49
C ALA A 6 -11.35 3.34 -0.33
N ALA A 7 -12.38 3.90 0.29
CA ALA A 7 -13.30 4.85 -0.35
C ALA A 7 -12.57 6.12 -0.80
N LEU A 8 -11.71 6.66 0.07
CA LEU A 8 -10.89 7.85 -0.22
C LEU A 8 -9.88 7.56 -1.34
N LEU A 9 -9.16 6.43 -1.27
CA LEU A 9 -8.18 6.04 -2.28
C LEU A 9 -8.82 5.90 -3.66
N ILE A 10 -9.94 5.17 -3.75
CA ILE A 10 -10.65 4.96 -5.03
C ILE A 10 -11.07 6.30 -5.62
N ARG A 11 -11.69 7.15 -4.79
CA ARG A 11 -12.15 8.47 -5.23
C ARG A 11 -10.99 9.36 -5.67
N ARG A 12 -9.91 9.40 -4.89
CA ARG A 12 -8.72 10.22 -5.18
C ARG A 12 -8.05 9.76 -6.47
N ALA A 13 -7.79 8.46 -6.60
CA ALA A 13 -7.19 7.86 -7.79
C ALA A 13 -7.99 8.20 -9.05
N ARG A 14 -9.33 8.11 -8.96
CA ARG A 14 -10.23 8.48 -10.05
C ARG A 14 -10.15 9.96 -10.41
N GLU A 15 -10.23 10.83 -9.40
CA GLU A 15 -10.26 12.29 -9.58
C GLU A 15 -8.92 12.83 -10.12
N ASP A 16 -7.80 12.24 -9.70
CA ASP A 16 -6.45 12.67 -10.11
C ASP A 16 -6.20 12.48 -11.62
N ILE A 17 -6.87 11.50 -12.24
CA ILE A 17 -6.82 11.29 -13.70
C ILE A 17 -8.08 11.75 -14.44
N GLY A 18 -8.98 12.48 -13.75
CA GLY A 18 -10.16 13.10 -14.35
C GLY A 18 -11.27 12.12 -14.77
N GLN A 19 -11.28 10.90 -14.24
CA GLN A 19 -12.31 9.91 -14.57
C GLN A 19 -13.63 10.18 -13.83
N SER A 20 -14.74 9.90 -14.50
CA SER A 20 -16.05 9.68 -13.86
C SER A 20 -16.15 8.27 -13.27
N GLN A 21 -17.10 8.05 -12.36
CA GLN A 21 -17.32 6.72 -11.78
C GLN A 21 -17.61 5.66 -12.84
N SER A 22 -18.30 6.04 -13.93
CA SER A 22 -18.61 5.15 -15.05
C SER A 22 -17.36 4.75 -15.85
N GLU A 23 -16.43 5.69 -16.07
CA GLU A 23 -15.18 5.42 -16.79
C GLU A 23 -14.23 4.55 -15.98
N LEU A 24 -14.12 4.79 -14.67
CA LEU A 24 -13.37 3.92 -13.77
C LEU A 24 -13.99 2.52 -13.73
N ALA A 25 -15.32 2.43 -13.63
CA ALA A 25 -16.04 1.16 -13.63
C ALA A 25 -15.77 0.36 -14.92
N ALA A 26 -15.85 1.02 -16.08
CA ALA A 26 -15.52 0.40 -17.37
C ALA A 26 -14.06 -0.08 -17.42
N SER A 27 -13.11 0.76 -17.00
CA SER A 27 -11.68 0.44 -16.98
C SER A 27 -11.35 -0.73 -16.04
N ALA A 28 -12.03 -0.81 -14.90
CA ALA A 28 -11.88 -1.89 -13.92
C ALA A 28 -12.72 -3.13 -14.25
N GLY A 29 -13.57 -3.09 -15.28
CA GLY A 29 -14.51 -4.18 -15.59
C GLY A 29 -15.49 -4.47 -14.44
N ILE A 30 -15.99 -3.41 -13.79
CA ILE A 30 -16.93 -3.45 -12.66
C ILE A 30 -18.17 -2.63 -13.03
N GLN A 31 -19.31 -2.90 -12.41
CA GLN A 31 -20.53 -2.10 -12.59
C GLN A 31 -20.41 -0.74 -11.88
N GLN A 32 -20.79 0.37 -12.51
CA GLN A 32 -20.70 1.71 -11.92
C GLN A 32 -21.39 1.84 -10.55
N PRO A 33 -22.57 1.26 -10.30
CA PRO A 33 -23.19 1.29 -8.96
C PRO A 33 -22.30 0.65 -7.88
N THR A 34 -21.47 -0.33 -8.25
CA THR A 34 -20.50 -0.94 -7.33
C THR A 34 -19.37 0.03 -6.97
N ILE A 35 -18.83 0.78 -7.94
CA ILE A 35 -17.84 1.85 -7.69
C ILE A 35 -18.44 2.93 -6.78
N SER A 36 -19.67 3.38 -7.07
CA SER A 36 -20.37 4.36 -6.23
C SER A 36 -20.58 3.85 -4.80
N ALA A 37 -20.89 2.57 -4.61
CA ALA A 37 -21.02 1.97 -3.28
C ALA A 37 -19.69 1.93 -2.52
N TYR A 38 -18.58 1.68 -3.21
CA TYR A 38 -17.24 1.75 -2.62
C TYR A 38 -16.83 3.18 -2.25
N GLU A 39 -17.00 4.15 -3.15
CA GLU A 39 -16.63 5.56 -2.89
C GLU A 39 -17.48 6.22 -1.78
N SER A 40 -18.73 5.79 -1.62
CA SER A 40 -19.60 6.23 -0.51
C SER A 40 -19.29 5.53 0.82
N GLY A 41 -18.46 4.49 0.81
CA GLY A 41 -18.18 3.65 1.98
C GLY A 41 -19.33 2.72 2.39
N SER A 42 -20.44 2.71 1.65
CA SER A 42 -21.58 1.81 1.91
C SER A 42 -21.24 0.33 1.68
N LYS A 43 -20.26 0.04 0.82
CA LYS A 43 -19.65 -1.28 0.67
C LYS A 43 -18.13 -1.16 0.75
N ARG A 44 -17.46 -2.23 1.17
CA ARG A 44 -15.99 -2.32 1.12
C ARG A 44 -15.55 -3.29 0.02
N PRO A 45 -14.56 -2.91 -0.81
CA PRO A 45 -13.96 -3.84 -1.77
C PRO A 45 -13.14 -4.90 -1.02
N ARG A 46 -13.00 -6.08 -1.62
CA ARG A 46 -11.96 -7.03 -1.21
C ARG A 46 -10.58 -6.49 -1.63
N PRO A 47 -9.47 -6.89 -1.00
CA PRO A 47 -8.12 -6.43 -1.38
C PRO A 47 -7.84 -6.56 -2.88
N GLU A 48 -8.13 -7.74 -3.47
CA GLU A 48 -7.98 -8.00 -4.91
C GLU A 48 -8.82 -7.05 -5.79
N THR A 49 -10.03 -6.72 -5.34
CA THR A 49 -10.92 -5.79 -6.04
C THR A 49 -10.42 -4.36 -5.92
N LEU A 50 -9.90 -3.97 -4.75
CA LEU A 50 -9.27 -2.68 -4.54
C LEU A 50 -8.06 -2.53 -5.46
N ALA A 51 -7.13 -3.48 -5.44
CA ALA A 51 -5.95 -3.52 -6.31
C ALA A 51 -6.34 -3.35 -7.79
N LYS A 52 -7.34 -4.10 -8.26
CA LYS A 52 -7.85 -3.99 -9.63
C LYS A 52 -8.37 -2.59 -9.97
N ILE A 53 -9.11 -1.97 -9.05
CA ILE A 53 -9.66 -0.61 -9.24
C ILE A 53 -8.53 0.42 -9.29
N LEU A 54 -7.57 0.34 -8.36
CA LEU A 54 -6.45 1.28 -8.27
C LEU A 54 -5.53 1.18 -9.48
N ARG A 55 -5.28 -0.05 -9.98
CA ARG A 55 -4.55 -0.28 -11.22
C ARG A 55 -5.27 0.33 -12.44
N ALA A 56 -6.59 0.15 -12.53
CA ALA A 56 -7.40 0.77 -13.58
C ALA A 56 -7.41 2.31 -13.51
N ALA A 57 -7.28 2.86 -12.31
CA ALA A 57 -7.13 4.29 -12.05
C ALA A 57 -5.68 4.80 -12.18
N ARG A 58 -4.73 3.93 -12.52
CA ARG A 58 -3.29 4.22 -12.59
C ARG A 58 -2.74 4.88 -11.32
N LEU A 59 -3.28 4.52 -10.16
CA LEU A 59 -2.74 5.01 -8.89
C LEU A 59 -1.35 4.42 -8.69
N ARG A 60 -0.43 5.25 -8.19
CA ARG A 60 0.93 4.84 -7.86
C ARG A 60 1.06 4.52 -6.37
N PRO A 61 1.86 3.50 -5.98
CA PRO A 61 2.06 3.16 -4.57
C PRO A 61 2.57 4.33 -3.71
N SER A 62 3.41 5.21 -4.26
CA SER A 62 3.88 6.44 -3.60
C SER A 62 2.74 7.34 -3.13
N VAL A 63 1.71 7.50 -3.96
CA VAL A 63 0.51 8.29 -3.62
C VAL A 63 -0.29 7.57 -2.53
N ALA A 64 -0.46 6.25 -2.65
CA ALA A 64 -1.17 5.47 -1.63
C ALA A 64 -0.46 5.54 -0.27
N LEU A 65 0.86 5.37 -0.23
CA LEU A 65 1.63 5.50 1.00
C LEU A 65 1.59 6.91 1.59
N HIS A 66 1.63 7.94 0.75
CA HIS A 66 1.49 9.32 1.23
C HIS A 66 0.15 9.54 1.96
N VAL A 67 -0.93 8.96 1.45
CA VAL A 67 -2.27 9.04 2.06
C VAL A 67 -2.40 8.15 3.31
N LEU A 68 -1.71 7.01 3.35
CA LEU A 68 -1.92 5.94 4.33
C LEU A 68 -0.75 5.74 5.30
N ALA A 69 0.20 6.66 5.34
CA ALA A 69 1.43 6.50 6.10
C ALA A 69 1.16 6.18 7.58
N ASP A 70 0.19 6.86 8.21
CA ASP A 70 -0.20 6.62 9.60
C ASP A 70 -0.82 5.23 9.81
N ASP A 71 -1.62 4.75 8.87
CA ASP A 71 -2.25 3.44 8.94
C ASP A 71 -1.21 2.32 8.77
N VAL A 72 -0.25 2.51 7.86
CA VAL A 72 0.87 1.58 7.66
C VAL A 72 1.77 1.55 8.89
N ARG A 73 2.10 2.71 9.48
CA ARG A 73 2.84 2.79 10.75
C ARG A 73 2.10 2.11 11.89
N SER A 74 0.79 2.30 11.98
CA SER A 74 -0.05 1.66 12.99
C SER A 74 -0.12 0.14 12.82
N ALA A 75 -0.22 -0.34 11.58
CA ALA A 75 -0.16 -1.76 11.26
C ALA A 75 1.20 -2.35 11.67
N ALA A 76 2.31 -1.69 11.33
CA ALA A 76 3.64 -2.13 11.74
C ALA A 76 3.75 -2.28 13.27
N ALA A 77 3.30 -1.27 14.02
CA ALA A 77 3.31 -1.30 15.48
C ALA A 77 2.46 -2.46 16.05
N ALA A 78 1.31 -2.75 15.44
CA ALA A 78 0.45 -3.87 15.84
C ALA A 78 1.12 -5.25 15.63
N HIS A 79 2.08 -5.35 14.70
CA HIS A 79 2.87 -6.55 14.42
C HIS A 79 4.24 -6.55 15.13
N GLY A 80 4.45 -5.65 16.10
CA GLY A 80 5.71 -5.56 16.84
C GLY A 80 6.90 -5.11 15.97
N LEU A 81 6.62 -4.41 14.88
CA LEU A 81 7.60 -3.81 13.98
C LEU A 81 7.74 -2.33 14.30
N ALA A 82 8.94 -1.80 14.07
CA ALA A 82 9.25 -0.40 14.27
C ALA A 82 10.11 0.13 13.12
N ASP A 83 10.29 1.45 13.08
CA ASP A 83 11.18 2.11 12.13
C ASP A 83 10.90 1.73 10.66
N VAL A 84 9.62 1.85 10.26
CA VAL A 84 9.17 1.59 8.89
C VAL A 84 9.79 2.63 7.96
N ARG A 85 10.51 2.12 6.96
CA ARG A 85 11.13 2.93 5.92
C ARG A 85 10.75 2.40 4.55
N VAL A 86 10.67 3.29 3.57
CA VAL A 86 10.41 2.97 2.17
C VAL A 86 11.71 3.08 1.38
N PHE A 87 11.88 2.22 0.39
CA PHE A 87 12.97 2.32 -0.58
C PHE A 87 12.47 1.98 -1.98
N GLY A 88 13.39 1.82 -2.94
CA GLY A 88 13.06 1.39 -4.29
C GLY A 88 12.31 2.45 -5.09
N SER A 89 11.49 1.98 -6.03
CA SER A 89 10.84 2.82 -7.04
C SER A 89 9.92 3.89 -6.44
N VAL A 90 9.32 3.60 -5.28
CA VAL A 90 8.45 4.52 -4.55
C VAL A 90 9.22 5.72 -4.03
N LEU A 91 10.41 5.47 -3.48
CA LEU A 91 11.29 6.53 -2.99
C LEU A 91 11.86 7.35 -4.16
N ASP A 92 12.27 6.68 -5.23
CA ASP A 92 12.85 7.33 -6.41
C ASP A 92 11.79 8.06 -7.27
N GLY A 93 10.49 7.91 -6.94
CA GLY A 93 9.36 8.51 -7.66
C GLY A 93 9.13 7.95 -9.07
N THR A 94 9.74 6.79 -9.37
CA THR A 94 9.65 6.09 -10.64
C THR A 94 8.61 4.97 -10.63
N ASP A 95 7.87 4.82 -9.53
CA ASP A 95 6.83 3.83 -9.36
C ASP A 95 5.65 4.06 -10.32
N THR A 96 5.03 2.95 -10.73
CA THR A 96 3.86 2.88 -11.60
C THR A 96 2.75 2.11 -10.89
N GLU A 97 1.58 2.01 -11.53
CA GLU A 97 0.45 1.22 -11.04
C GLU A 97 0.72 -0.30 -10.93
N ASP A 98 1.83 -0.75 -11.52
CA ASP A 98 2.29 -2.13 -11.50
C ASP A 98 3.47 -2.36 -10.52
N SER A 99 3.90 -1.31 -9.81
CA SER A 99 5.01 -1.38 -8.86
C SER A 99 4.55 -1.91 -7.50
N ASP A 100 5.45 -2.62 -6.82
CA ASP A 100 5.27 -3.08 -5.45
C ASP A 100 5.74 -2.02 -4.44
N ILE A 101 5.38 -2.21 -3.17
CA ILE A 101 5.82 -1.38 -2.05
C ILE A 101 6.99 -2.06 -1.35
N ASP A 102 8.17 -1.48 -1.49
CA ASP A 102 9.40 -1.93 -0.83
C ASP A 102 9.56 -1.31 0.56
N LEU A 103 9.46 -2.13 1.62
CA LEU A 103 9.56 -1.70 3.01
C LEU A 103 10.76 -2.30 3.73
N LEU A 104 11.49 -1.46 4.44
CA LEU A 104 12.51 -1.87 5.40
C LEU A 104 12.00 -1.59 6.81
N VAL A 105 11.94 -2.63 7.64
CA VAL A 105 11.45 -2.54 9.01
C VAL A 105 12.50 -3.02 10.02
N ARG A 106 12.40 -2.51 11.24
CA ARG A 106 13.17 -3.02 12.38
C ARG A 106 12.29 -3.97 13.19
N THR A 107 12.79 -5.19 13.36
CA THR A 107 12.16 -6.19 14.21
C THR A 107 12.48 -5.95 15.69
N THR A 108 11.65 -6.50 16.56
CA THR A 108 11.94 -6.63 18.00
C THR A 108 12.26 -8.09 18.33
N ALA A 109 12.71 -8.36 19.55
CA ALA A 109 12.98 -9.73 20.00
C ALA A 109 11.74 -10.65 19.98
N ALA A 110 10.54 -10.08 19.96
CA ALA A 110 9.27 -10.81 19.91
C ALA A 110 8.75 -11.02 18.48
N THR A 111 9.32 -10.34 17.48
CA THR A 111 8.83 -10.41 16.09
C THR A 111 9.17 -11.75 15.46
N THR A 112 8.16 -12.38 14.86
CA THR A 112 8.31 -13.63 14.10
C THR A 112 8.23 -13.40 12.59
N LEU A 113 8.60 -14.42 11.80
CA LEU A 113 8.38 -14.38 10.35
C LEU A 113 6.88 -14.29 9.97
N PHE A 114 6.00 -14.83 10.81
CA PHE A 114 4.56 -14.71 10.61
C PHE A 114 4.08 -13.27 10.80
N ASP A 115 4.68 -12.52 11.73
CA ASP A 115 4.36 -11.09 11.91
C ASP A 115 4.81 -10.25 10.71
N LEU A 116 5.96 -10.57 10.11
CA LEU A 116 6.41 -9.92 8.87
C LEU A 116 5.46 -10.18 7.70
N GLY A 117 5.06 -11.44 7.50
CA GLY A 117 4.09 -11.79 6.46
C GLY A 117 2.71 -11.17 6.70
N ALA A 118 2.25 -11.16 7.96
CA ALA A 118 0.98 -10.53 8.33
C ALA A 118 1.01 -9.00 8.11
N PHE A 119 2.14 -8.35 8.40
CA PHE A 119 2.33 -6.94 8.11
C PHE A 119 2.29 -6.65 6.59
N GLY A 120 3.00 -7.43 5.77
CA GLY A 120 2.93 -7.30 4.31
C GLY A 120 1.51 -7.43 3.78
N ALA A 121 0.76 -8.45 4.23
CA ALA A 121 -0.64 -8.64 3.87
C ALA A 121 -1.55 -7.50 4.36
N ALA A 122 -1.26 -6.92 5.53
CA ALA A 122 -1.97 -5.76 6.04
C ALA A 122 -1.72 -4.52 5.17
N VAL A 123 -0.48 -4.26 4.76
CA VAL A 123 -0.14 -3.17 3.84
C VAL A 123 -0.86 -3.35 2.51
N GLU A 124 -0.89 -4.56 1.96
CA GLU A 124 -1.60 -4.84 0.70
C GLU A 124 -3.11 -4.63 0.83
N SER A 125 -3.70 -5.05 1.94
CA SER A 125 -5.12 -4.82 2.23
C SER A 125 -5.46 -3.32 2.36
N LEU A 126 -4.54 -2.53 2.92
CA LEU A 126 -4.70 -1.09 3.11
C LEU A 126 -4.51 -0.29 1.82
N THR A 127 -3.45 -0.62 1.07
CA THR A 127 -2.96 0.18 -0.06
C THR A 127 -3.44 -0.33 -1.41
N GLY A 128 -3.77 -1.62 -1.51
CA GLY A 128 -4.07 -2.32 -2.76
C GLY A 128 -2.84 -2.69 -3.60
N PHE A 129 -1.63 -2.53 -3.06
CA PHE A 129 -0.36 -2.89 -3.72
C PHE A 129 0.35 -3.98 -2.93
N HIS A 130 1.02 -4.88 -3.62
CA HIS A 130 1.84 -5.88 -2.95
C HIS A 130 2.98 -5.19 -2.16
N ALA A 131 3.40 -5.80 -1.06
CA ALA A 131 4.39 -5.22 -0.17
C ALA A 131 5.51 -6.23 0.12
N ASP A 132 6.71 -5.87 -0.33
CA ASP A 132 7.94 -6.60 -0.04
C ASP A 132 8.57 -6.05 1.24
N VAL A 133 8.62 -6.89 2.28
CA VAL A 133 9.09 -6.49 3.61
C VAL A 133 10.46 -7.11 3.91
N LEU A 134 11.46 -6.26 4.08
CA LEU A 134 12.80 -6.61 4.53
C LEU A 134 13.05 -6.17 5.96
N THR A 135 13.92 -6.89 6.67
CA THR A 135 14.41 -6.49 8.00
C THR A 135 15.80 -5.84 7.93
N ASP A 136 16.12 -4.97 8.90
CA ASP A 136 17.48 -4.43 9.05
C ASP A 136 18.56 -5.53 9.07
N SER A 137 18.29 -6.65 9.76
CA SER A 137 19.23 -7.77 9.85
C SER A 137 19.46 -8.45 8.49
N GLN A 138 18.42 -8.59 7.66
CA GLN A 138 18.56 -9.10 6.29
C GLN A 138 19.33 -8.13 5.40
N ALA A 139 19.13 -6.82 5.58
CA ALA A 139 19.82 -5.79 4.82
C ALA A 139 21.31 -5.69 5.19
N GLU A 140 21.69 -5.97 6.44
CA GLU A 140 23.09 -6.02 6.89
C GLU A 140 23.84 -7.26 6.38
N ALA A 141 23.18 -8.41 6.37
CA ALA A 141 23.80 -9.70 6.00
C ALA A 141 23.96 -9.91 4.48
N THR A 142 23.31 -9.07 3.66
CA THR A 142 23.21 -9.25 2.20
C THR A 142 23.90 -8.10 1.46
N PHE A 143 24.06 -8.22 0.13
CA PHE A 143 24.48 -7.12 -0.77
C PHE A 143 23.59 -5.86 -0.69
N LEU A 144 22.45 -5.94 0.03
CA LEU A 144 21.44 -4.88 0.18
C LEU A 144 21.82 -3.79 1.21
N ARG A 145 23.09 -3.65 1.60
CA ARG A 145 23.52 -2.53 2.46
C ARG A 145 23.12 -1.17 1.91
N HIS A 146 23.24 -1.01 0.59
CA HIS A 146 22.83 0.19 -0.13
C HIS A 146 21.32 0.48 0.01
N VAL A 147 20.48 -0.56 0.15
CA VAL A 147 19.04 -0.40 0.42
C VAL A 147 18.83 0.26 1.78
N ARG A 148 19.51 -0.22 2.81
CA ARG A 148 19.39 0.34 4.17
C ARG A 148 19.82 1.80 4.25
N GLU A 149 20.87 2.18 3.52
CA GLU A 149 21.40 3.55 3.49
C GLU A 149 20.49 4.52 2.72
N ARG A 150 19.75 4.03 1.71
CA ARG A 150 18.82 4.83 0.93
C ARG A 150 17.41 4.90 1.53
N ALA A 151 17.02 3.93 2.37
CA ALA A 151 15.65 3.84 2.86
C ALA A 151 15.26 5.05 3.73
N GLU A 152 14.15 5.70 3.39
CA GLU A 152 13.64 6.88 4.08
C GLU A 152 12.47 6.53 4.99
N ARG A 153 12.35 7.21 6.14
CA ARG A 153 11.26 6.96 7.10
C ARG A 153 9.93 7.29 6.44
N LEU A 154 9.01 6.32 6.50
CA LEU A 154 7.62 6.55 6.11
C LEU A 154 6.99 7.55 7.07
#